data_AF-A0A3E2YIK2-F1
#
_entry.id   AF-A0A3E2YIK2-F1
#
_cell.length_a   1.000
_cell.length_b   1.000
_cell.length_c   1.000
_cell.angle_alpha   90.00
_cell.angle_beta   90.00
_cell.angle_gamma   90.00
#
_symmetry.space_group_name_H-M   'P 1'
#
loop_
_entity.id
_entity.type
_entity.pdbx_description
1 polymer ?
#
loop_
_entity_poly.entity_id
_entity_poly.type
_entity_poly.pdbx_seq_one_letter_code
_entity_poly.pdbx_strand_id
1 'polypeptide(L)' 'MTAPFLSLAQIRNRLILTARAILRDHEPEADARCPICRTPDCPVATAARNVIDAAEEVQQRSTATQPTEPDREDPQQAE' A
#
# COMPACT_ATOMS: atom_id res chain seq x y z
N MET A 1 -9.21 24.51 -17.73
CA MET A 1 -9.25 23.03 -17.66
C MET A 1 -9.04 22.61 -16.21
N THR A 2 -10.05 22.03 -15.56
CA THR A 2 -9.90 21.43 -14.23
C THR A 2 -9.64 19.94 -14.43
N ALA A 3 -8.38 19.50 -14.29
CA ALA A 3 -8.10 18.07 -14.20
C ALA A 3 -8.66 17.57 -12.85
N PRO A 4 -9.28 16.38 -12.79
CA PRO A 4 -9.73 15.82 -11.52
C PRO A 4 -8.51 15.58 -10.63
N PHE A 5 -8.48 16.24 -9.47
CA PHE A 5 -7.49 15.97 -8.44
C PHE A 5 -7.77 14.60 -7.83
N LEU A 6 -6.74 13.74 -7.81
CA LEU A 6 -6.84 12.45 -7.14
C LEU A 6 -6.79 12.66 -5.64
N SER A 7 -7.65 11.97 -4.90
CA SER A 7 -7.54 11.88 -3.45
C SER A 7 -6.25 11.13 -3.07
N LEU A 8 -5.76 11.35 -1.85
CA LEU A 8 -4.58 10.63 -1.35
C LEU A 8 -4.78 9.10 -1.41
N ALA A 9 -5.99 8.61 -1.11
CA ALA A 9 -6.32 7.19 -1.22
C ALA A 9 -6.24 6.68 -2.66
N GLN A 10 -6.71 7.47 -3.63
CA GLN A 10 -6.61 7.11 -5.06
C GLN A 10 -5.16 7.08 -5.53
N ILE A 11 -4.34 8.06 -5.13
CA ILE A 11 -2.91 8.09 -5.42
C ILE A 11 -2.24 6.85 -4.84
N ARG A 12 -2.47 6.56 -3.56
CA ARG A 12 -1.89 5.40 -2.86
C ARG A 12 -2.28 4.07 -3.51
N ASN A 13 -3.56 3.88 -3.83
CA ASN A 13 -4.02 2.66 -4.49
C ASN A 13 -3.36 2.48 -5.86
N ARG A 14 -3.21 3.56 -6.62
CA ARG A 14 -2.53 3.51 -7.92
C ARG A 14 -1.04 3.15 -7.77
N LEU A 15 -0.35 3.70 -6.78
CA LEU A 15 1.05 3.36 -6.50
C LEU A 15 1.20 1.88 -6.13
N ILE A 16 0.35 1.35 -5.24
CA ILE A 16 0.37 -0.06 -4.85
C ILE A 16 0.12 -0.98 -6.06
N LEU A 17 -0.89 -0.68 -6.87
CA LEU A 17 -1.21 -1.48 -8.06
C LEU A 17 -0.07 -1.47 -9.07
N THR A 18 0.56 -0.31 -9.27
CA THR A 18 1.70 -0.16 -10.17
C THR A 18 2.90 -0.96 -9.64
N ALA A 19 3.21 -0.85 -8.34
CA ALA A 19 4.29 -1.60 -7.72
C ALA A 19 4.09 -3.12 -7.84
N ARG A 20 2.86 -3.62 -7.62
CA ARG A 20 2.53 -5.04 -7.80
C ARG A 20 2.67 -5.50 -9.25
N ALA A 21 2.30 -4.67 -10.22
CA ALA A 21 2.53 -4.98 -11.63
C ALA A 21 4.04 -5.11 -11.92
N ILE A 22 4.83 -4.13 -11.47
CA ILE A 22 6.29 -4.16 -11.59
C ILE A 22 6.88 -5.42 -10.96
N LEU A 23 6.43 -5.83 -9.77
CA LEU A 23 6.97 -7.03 -9.13
C LEU A 23 6.72 -8.30 -9.94
N ARG A 24 5.54 -8.44 -10.55
CA ARG A 24 5.23 -9.58 -11.42
C ARG A 24 6.10 -9.57 -12.69
N ASP A 25 6.25 -8.41 -13.29
CA ASP A 25 7.05 -8.25 -14.51
C ASP A 25 8.55 -8.49 -14.25
N HIS A 26 9.01 -8.23 -13.03
CA HIS A 26 10.40 -8.35 -12.62
C HIS A 26 10.70 -9.61 -11.78
N GLU A 27 9.75 -10.51 -11.62
CA GLU A 27 9.90 -11.72 -10.81
C GLU A 27 11.06 -12.58 -11.35
N PRO A 28 12.07 -12.91 -10.52
CA PRO A 28 13.21 -13.69 -10.98
C PRO A 28 12.77 -15.08 -11.43
N GLU A 29 13.26 -15.52 -12.59
CA GLU A 29 13.08 -16.91 -13.04
C GLU A 29 14.10 -17.84 -12.35
N ALA A 30 14.19 -19.10 -12.76
CA ALA A 30 15.07 -20.13 -12.17
C ALA A 30 16.54 -19.68 -11.96
N ASP A 31 17.02 -18.76 -12.79
CA ASP A 31 18.39 -18.21 -12.71
C ASP A 31 18.58 -17.11 -11.64
N ALA A 32 17.56 -16.84 -10.81
CA ALA A 32 17.54 -15.79 -9.78
C ALA A 32 17.85 -14.36 -10.30
N ARG A 33 17.76 -14.16 -11.61
CA ARG A 33 17.92 -12.85 -12.27
C ARG A 33 16.57 -12.35 -12.76
N CYS A 34 16.39 -11.04 -12.70
CA CYS A 34 15.20 -10.42 -13.29
C CYS A 34 15.18 -10.62 -14.81
N PRO A 35 14.05 -11.05 -15.41
CA PRO A 35 13.94 -11.30 -16.84
C PRO A 35 14.06 -10.01 -17.69
N ILE A 36 13.69 -8.86 -17.11
CA ILE A 36 13.72 -7.55 -17.78
C ILE A 36 15.09 -6.87 -17.60
N CYS A 37 15.52 -6.66 -16.36
CA CYS A 37 16.76 -5.94 -16.07
C CYS A 37 18.02 -6.80 -16.22
N ARG A 38 17.88 -8.14 -16.26
CA ARG A 38 18.98 -9.12 -16.35
C ARG A 38 20.01 -9.07 -15.23
N THR A 39 19.73 -8.35 -14.15
CA THR A 39 20.58 -8.30 -12.96
C THR A 39 20.06 -9.25 -11.87
N PRO A 40 20.95 -9.83 -11.05
CA PRO A 40 20.55 -10.26 -9.71
C PRO A 40 20.10 -9.03 -8.90
N ASP A 41 19.31 -9.25 -7.84
CA ASP A 41 18.85 -8.20 -6.91
C ASP A 41 18.30 -6.94 -7.62
N CYS A 42 17.34 -7.15 -8.52
CA CYS A 42 16.82 -6.10 -9.40
C CYS A 42 16.38 -4.85 -8.60
N PRO A 43 17.03 -3.68 -8.82
CA PRO A 43 16.74 -2.47 -8.06
C PRO A 43 15.31 -1.95 -8.31
N VAL A 44 14.76 -2.22 -9.49
CA VAL A 44 13.37 -1.87 -9.84
C VAL A 44 12.38 -2.71 -9.01
N ALA A 45 12.63 -4.02 -8.89
CA ALA A 45 11.83 -4.87 -8.01
C ALA A 45 11.98 -4.44 -6.55
N THR A 46 13.18 -4.10 -6.10
CA THR A 46 13.43 -3.58 -4.74
C THR A 46 12.67 -2.27 -4.50
N ALA A 47 12.70 -1.32 -5.43
CA ALA A 47 11.94 -0.07 -5.31
C ALA A 47 10.43 -0.32 -5.24
N ALA A 48 9.90 -1.27 -6.01
CA ALA A 48 8.49 -1.65 -5.96
C ALA A 48 8.11 -2.28 -4.61
N ARG A 49 8.96 -3.12 -4.01
CA ARG A 49 8.76 -3.64 -2.64
C ARG A 49 8.69 -2.49 -1.63
N ASN A 50 9.65 -1.58 -1.67
CA ASN A 50 9.70 -0.43 -0.77
C ASN A 50 8.43 0.45 -0.83
N VAL A 51 7.82 0.59 -2.02
CA VAL A 51 6.55 1.32 -2.18
C VAL A 51 5.39 0.59 -1.49
N ILE A 52 5.34 -0.75 -1.60
CA ILE A 52 4.31 -1.54 -0.92
C ILE A 52 4.50 -1.46 0.59
N ASP A 53 5.72 -1.66 1.08
CA ASP A 53 6.05 -1.61 2.51
C ASP A 53 5.69 -0.24 3.10
N ALA A 54 6.13 0.86 2.46
CA ALA A 54 5.81 2.21 2.90
C ALA A 54 4.29 2.49 2.88
N ALA A 55 3.57 1.94 1.90
CA ALA A 55 2.13 2.08 1.86
C ALA A 55 1.45 1.34 3.02
N GLU A 56 1.89 0.12 3.34
CA GLU A 56 1.37 -0.66 4.47
C GLU A 56 1.63 0.03 5.81
N GLU A 57 2.83 0.58 6.03
CA GLU A 57 3.15 1.36 7.23
C GLU A 57 2.19 2.55 7.42
N VAL A 58 1.88 3.28 6.35
CA VAL A 58 0.93 4.39 6.38
C VAL A 58 -0.47 3.89 6.74
N GLN A 59 -0.88 2.71 6.26
CA GLN A 59 -2.17 2.12 6.65
C GLN A 59 -2.21 1.82 8.13
N GLN A 60 -1.17 1.15 8.64
CA GLN A 60 -1.10 0.70 10.02
C GLN A 60 -1.14 1.89 10.99
N ARG A 61 -0.42 2.98 10.68
CA ARG A 61 -0.49 4.22 11.45
C ARG A 61 -1.89 4.83 11.40
N SER A 62 -2.52 4.82 10.24
CA SER A 62 -3.88 5.36 10.06
C SER A 62 -4.93 4.55 10.82
N THR A 63 -4.81 3.22 10.87
CA THR A 63 -5.70 2.34 11.67
C THR A 63 -5.41 2.41 13.16
N ALA A 64 -4.16 2.59 13.57
CA ALA A 64 -3.78 2.75 14.98
C ALA A 64 -4.23 4.10 15.58
N THR A 65 -4.46 5.11 14.73
CA THR A 65 -4.90 6.45 15.15
C THR A 65 -6.42 6.60 15.18
N GLN A 66 -7.18 5.62 14.66
CA GLN A 66 -8.64 5.64 14.86
C GLN A 66 -8.93 5.37 16.34
N PRO A 67 -9.61 6.29 17.07
CA PRO A 67 -10.05 5.98 18.42
C PRO A 67 -10.99 4.79 18.34
N THR A 68 -10.70 3.74 19.12
CA THR A 68 -11.74 2.80 19.55
C THR A 68 -12.84 3.64 20.17
N GLU A 69 -13.96 3.86 19.46
CA GLU A 69 -15.16 4.37 20.12
C GLU A 69 -15.46 3.37 21.24
N PRO A 70 -15.42 3.79 22.52
CA PRO A 70 -15.90 2.93 23.58
C PRO A 70 -17.41 2.80 23.39
N ASP A 71 -17.86 1.56 23.41
CA ASP A 71 -19.22 1.12 23.66
C ASP A 71 -19.94 2.13 24.59
N ARG A 72 -20.87 2.93 24.03
CA ARG A 72 -21.76 3.74 24.85
C ARG A 72 -22.80 2.79 25.42
N GLU A 73 -22.51 2.25 26.60
CA GLU A 73 -23.52 1.76 27.53
C GLU A 73 -24.55 2.88 27.72
N ASP A 74 -25.75 2.67 27.18
CA ASP A 74 -26.91 3.56 27.36
C ASP A 74 -27.42 3.40 28.80
N PRO A 75 -27.32 4.41 29.69
CA PRO A 75 -27.82 4.29 31.05
C PRO A 75 -29.34 4.45 31.05
N GLN A 76 -29.99 3.41 31.59
CA GLN A 76 -31.38 3.36 32.03
C GLN A 76 -31.93 4.73 32.48
N GLN A 77 -32.96 5.23 31.79
CA GLN A 77 -33.85 6.23 32.37
C GLN A 77 -35.13 5.53 32.86
N ALA A 78 -35.30 5.57 34.17
CA ALA A 78 -36.53 5.25 34.86
C ALA A 78 -37.56 6.38 34.66
N GLU A 79 -38.80 6.01 34.35
CA GLU A 79 -40.04 6.62 34.87
C GLU A 79 -41.19 5.62 34.76
#